data_AF-A0AAF1C4E6-F1
#
_entry.id   AF-A0AAF1C4E6-F1
#
_cell.length_a   1.000
_cell.length_b   1.000
_cell.length_c   1.000
_cell.angle_alpha   90.00
_cell.angle_beta   90.00
_cell.angle_gamma   90.00
#
_symmetry.space_group_name_H-M   'P 1'
#
loop_
_entity.id
_entity.type
_entity.pdbx_description
1 polymer ?
#
loop_
_entity_poly.entity_id
_entity_poly.type
_entity_poly.pdbx_seq_one_letter_code
_entity_poly.pdbx_strand_id
1 'polypeptide(L)'
;MNGTECDRIQENSLEQFLKHKQLLVINPRKKNGLILIKTYYAEFAGPGAIIGGCFDQDLVNAIPVGNLSLIQASNFQERQRAYLIRRQWVKLIKQITDNPIPRQRAQVILNQFEHWFDSETAEKVSDEVFASIVGVFPETIKKARDLVNRL
;
A
#
# COMPACT_ATOMS: atom_id res chain seq x y z
N MET A 1 -33.32 4.62 -17.00
CA MET A 1 -33.50 3.33 -16.31
C MET A 1 -32.46 2.38 -16.88
N ASN A 2 -31.45 1.84 -16.20
CA ASN A 2 -31.04 1.91 -14.80
C ASN A 2 -29.50 1.89 -14.81
N GLY A 3 -28.89 2.86 -14.15
CA GLY A 3 -27.49 2.75 -13.75
C GLY A 3 -27.45 2.10 -12.38
N THR A 4 -26.89 0.89 -12.28
CA THR A 4 -26.59 0.23 -11.00
C THR A 4 -25.77 -1.03 -11.27
N GLU A 5 -24.45 -0.90 -11.49
CA GLU A 5 -23.51 -2.02 -11.29
C GLU A 5 -22.04 -1.57 -11.16
N CYS A 6 -21.75 -0.47 -10.46
CA CYS A 6 -20.36 -0.02 -10.23
C CYS A 6 -19.92 -0.04 -8.75
N ASP A 7 -20.87 -0.13 -7.79
CA ASP A 7 -20.58 0.26 -6.40
C ASP A 7 -20.66 -0.87 -5.36
N ARG A 8 -20.49 -2.15 -5.74
CA ARG A 8 -20.51 -3.28 -4.77
C ARG A 8 -19.35 -4.27 -4.90
N ILE A 9 -18.16 -3.80 -5.25
CA ILE A 9 -16.92 -4.61 -5.30
C ILE A 9 -15.88 -4.00 -4.35
N GLN A 10 -16.14 -3.93 -3.04
CA GLN A 10 -15.15 -3.39 -2.08
C GLN A 10 -14.75 -4.31 -0.92
N GLU A 11 -15.67 -5.02 -0.26
CA GLU A 11 -15.29 -5.96 0.81
C GLU A 11 -15.00 -7.37 0.30
N ASN A 12 -15.89 -7.92 -0.53
CA ASN A 12 -15.75 -9.27 -1.11
C ASN A 12 -14.50 -9.39 -2.01
N SER A 13 -14.05 -8.30 -2.61
CA SER A 13 -12.91 -8.30 -3.54
C SER A 13 -11.56 -8.49 -2.85
N LEU A 14 -11.39 -8.01 -1.62
CA LEU A 14 -10.14 -8.15 -0.88
C LEU A 14 -9.97 -9.56 -0.30
N GLU A 15 -11.05 -10.14 0.26
CA GLU A 15 -11.04 -11.52 0.73
C GLU A 15 -10.80 -12.51 -0.42
N GLN A 16 -11.45 -12.30 -1.56
CA GLN A 16 -11.19 -13.08 -2.77
C GLN A 16 -9.74 -12.92 -3.25
N PHE A 17 -9.21 -11.70 -3.22
CA PHE A 17 -7.80 -11.47 -3.52
C PHE A 17 -6.88 -12.23 -2.56
N LEU A 18 -7.14 -12.20 -1.25
CA LEU A 18 -6.34 -12.91 -0.26
C LEU A 18 -6.38 -14.43 -0.45
N LYS A 19 -7.53 -14.99 -0.83
CA LYS A 19 -7.71 -16.42 -1.05
C LYS A 19 -7.11 -16.91 -2.36
N HIS A 20 -7.34 -16.19 -3.44
CA HIS A 20 -6.97 -16.64 -4.79
C HIS A 20 -5.66 -16.06 -5.30
N LYS A 21 -5.14 -15.01 -4.65
CA LYS A 21 -3.98 -14.22 -5.08
C LYS A 21 -4.07 -13.86 -6.57
N GLN A 22 -5.28 -13.55 -7.03
CA GLN A 22 -5.52 -13.22 -8.43
C GLN A 22 -4.70 -11.98 -8.83
N LEU A 23 -4.21 -11.99 -10.07
CA LEU A 23 -3.39 -10.91 -10.59
C LEU A 23 -4.26 -9.70 -10.91
N LEU A 24 -4.16 -8.65 -10.10
CA LEU A 24 -4.97 -7.43 -10.19
C LEU A 24 -4.08 -6.19 -10.22
N VAL A 25 -4.64 -5.07 -10.64
CA VAL A 25 -3.98 -3.76 -10.67
C VAL A 25 -4.72 -2.80 -9.75
N ILE A 26 -3.99 -2.05 -8.95
CA ILE A 26 -4.53 -0.94 -8.16
C ILE A 26 -4.91 0.18 -9.13
N ASN A 27 -6.15 0.65 -9.06
CA ASN A 27 -6.67 1.62 -10.02
C ASN A 27 -5.79 2.89 -10.07
N PRO A 28 -5.15 3.21 -11.22
CA PRO A 28 -4.23 4.34 -11.32
C PRO A 28 -4.93 5.72 -11.27
N ARG A 29 -6.27 5.75 -11.38
CA ARG A 29 -7.07 6.99 -11.41
C ARG A 29 -7.60 7.41 -10.05
N LYS A 30 -7.32 6.66 -8.98
CA LYS A 30 -7.79 6.96 -7.62
C LYS A 30 -6.60 7.15 -6.68
N LYS A 31 -6.81 7.93 -5.62
CA LYS A 31 -5.90 7.97 -4.47
C LYS A 31 -6.16 6.74 -3.60
N ASN A 32 -5.57 5.62 -4.00
CA ASN A 32 -5.74 4.35 -3.31
C ASN A 32 -4.46 3.51 -3.35
N GLY A 33 -4.34 2.60 -2.41
CA GLY A 33 -3.23 1.67 -2.34
C GLY A 33 -3.60 0.45 -1.53
N LEU A 34 -2.67 -0.50 -1.53
CA LEU A 34 -2.79 -1.72 -0.75
C LEU A 34 -1.45 -1.94 -0.04
N ILE A 35 -1.51 -2.08 1.29
CA ILE A 35 -0.37 -2.55 2.06
C ILE A 35 -0.46 -4.07 2.11
N LEU A 36 0.56 -4.73 1.59
CA LEU A 36 0.70 -6.18 1.55
C LEU A 36 1.50 -6.62 2.77
N ILE A 37 0.86 -7.32 3.70
CA ILE A 37 1.52 -7.89 4.89
C ILE A 37 2.06 -9.26 4.50
N LYS A 38 3.38 -9.34 4.36
CA LYS A 38 4.11 -10.58 4.06
C LYS A 38 4.63 -11.19 5.35
N THR A 39 5.21 -12.39 5.25
CA THR A 39 5.66 -13.16 6.42
C THR A 39 6.67 -12.40 7.30
N TYR A 40 7.54 -11.59 6.69
CA TYR A 40 8.63 -10.91 7.41
C TYR A 40 8.62 -9.38 7.34
N TYR A 41 7.80 -8.81 6.48
CA TYR A 41 7.78 -7.37 6.22
C TYR A 41 6.44 -6.94 5.63
N ALA A 42 6.22 -5.62 5.51
CA ALA A 42 5.09 -5.08 4.78
C ALA A 42 5.56 -4.31 3.54
N GLU A 43 4.76 -4.36 2.48
CA GLU A 43 5.06 -3.69 1.21
C GLU A 43 3.90 -2.80 0.80
N PHE A 44 4.16 -1.53 0.48
CA PHE A 44 3.14 -0.67 -0.08
C PHE A 44 3.07 -0.82 -1.60
N ALA A 45 1.88 -1.11 -2.13
CA ALA A 45 1.54 -1.04 -3.54
C ALA A 45 0.61 0.17 -3.75
N GLY A 46 1.08 1.17 -4.50
CA GLY A 46 0.29 2.37 -4.78
C GLY A 46 -0.45 2.33 -6.13
N PRO A 47 -1.06 3.44 -6.54
CA PRO A 47 -1.82 3.53 -7.79
C PRO A 47 -1.05 3.00 -9.00
N GLY A 48 -1.72 2.17 -9.81
CA GLY A 48 -1.17 1.53 -11.01
C GLY A 48 -0.28 0.32 -10.77
N ALA A 49 0.01 -0.03 -9.51
CA ALA A 49 0.82 -1.21 -9.19
C ALA A 49 0.01 -2.49 -9.40
N ILE A 50 0.68 -3.53 -9.90
CA ILE A 50 0.13 -4.89 -9.96
C ILE A 50 0.37 -5.65 -8.65
N ILE A 51 -0.60 -6.48 -8.25
CA ILE A 51 -0.60 -7.29 -7.02
C ILE A 51 -1.09 -8.70 -7.34
N GLY A 52 -0.75 -9.67 -6.50
CA GLY A 52 -1.09 -11.09 -6.66
C GLY A 52 -0.12 -11.85 -7.55
N GLY A 53 -0.57 -13.00 -8.05
CA GLY A 53 0.25 -13.92 -8.84
C GLY A 53 1.41 -14.49 -8.04
N CYS A 54 2.51 -14.82 -8.73
CA CYS A 54 3.68 -15.44 -8.10
C CYS A 54 4.46 -14.52 -7.14
N PHE A 55 4.19 -13.22 -7.14
CA PHE A 55 4.93 -12.24 -6.32
C PHE A 55 4.43 -12.15 -4.88
N ASP A 56 3.17 -12.52 -4.65
CA ASP A 56 2.46 -12.36 -3.37
C ASP A 56 2.01 -13.70 -2.79
N GLN A 57 2.80 -14.75 -3.02
CA GLN A 57 2.56 -16.09 -2.48
C GLN A 57 2.74 -16.14 -0.95
N ASP A 58 3.62 -15.30 -0.41
CA ASP A 58 3.92 -15.16 1.02
C ASP A 58 3.01 -14.14 1.74
N LEU A 59 1.94 -13.69 1.07
CA LEU A 59 1.01 -12.70 1.57
C LEU A 59 0.12 -13.28 2.67
N VAL A 60 0.29 -12.78 3.89
CA VAL A 60 -0.45 -13.15 5.10
C VAL A 60 -1.75 -12.35 5.20
N ASN A 61 -1.69 -11.04 4.97
CA ASN A 61 -2.84 -10.15 5.05
C ASN A 61 -2.67 -8.96 4.08
N ALA A 62 -3.73 -8.18 3.88
CA ALA A 62 -3.68 -6.96 3.07
C ALA A 62 -4.55 -5.88 3.71
N ILE A 63 -4.04 -4.64 3.74
CA ILE A 63 -4.72 -3.50 4.37
C ILE A 63 -4.98 -2.44 3.29
N PRO A 64 -6.26 -2.14 2.98
CA PRO A 64 -6.60 -1.09 2.03
C PRO A 64 -6.20 0.28 2.59
N VAL A 65 -5.72 1.16 1.72
CA VAL A 65 -5.44 2.56 2.06
C VAL A 65 -6.12 3.47 1.05
N GLY A 66 -6.81 4.50 1.54
CA GLY A 66 -7.68 5.34 0.72
C GLY A 66 -8.88 4.58 0.16
N ASN A 67 -9.40 5.02 -0.98
CA ASN A 67 -10.60 4.43 -1.59
C ASN A 67 -10.23 3.28 -2.53
N LEU A 68 -9.92 2.10 -1.95
CA LEU A 68 -9.43 0.93 -2.69
C LEU A 68 -10.34 0.59 -3.89
N SER A 69 -9.72 0.52 -5.06
CA SER A 69 -10.30 0.06 -6.31
C SER A 69 -9.27 -0.82 -7.02
N LEU A 70 -9.68 -2.05 -7.32
CA LEU A 70 -8.87 -3.03 -8.03
C LEU A 70 -9.48 -3.28 -9.41
N ILE A 71 -8.65 -3.40 -10.43
CA ILE A 71 -9.04 -3.65 -11.82
C ILE A 71 -8.23 -4.80 -12.40
N GLN A 72 -8.76 -5.47 -13.42
CA GLN A 72 -7.98 -6.41 -14.21
C GLN A 72 -7.18 -5.65 -15.28
N ALA A 73 -5.96 -6.11 -15.58
CA ALA A 73 -5.21 -5.61 -16.73
C ALA A 73 -5.79 -6.20 -18.01
N SER A 74 -6.19 -5.34 -18.96
CA SER A 74 -6.94 -5.73 -20.16
C SER A 74 -6.05 -6.41 -21.20
N ASN A 75 -4.75 -6.10 -21.19
CA ASN A 75 -3.79 -6.61 -22.17
C ASN A 75 -2.36 -6.71 -21.59
N PHE A 76 -1.47 -7.29 -22.38
CA PHE A 76 -0.06 -7.50 -22.00
C PHE A 76 0.68 -6.18 -21.71
N GLN A 77 0.44 -5.12 -22.49
CA GLN A 77 1.13 -3.84 -22.32
C GLN A 77 0.74 -3.16 -21.00
N GLU A 78 -0.55 -3.17 -20.66
CA GLU A 78 -1.04 -2.68 -19.36
C GLU A 78 -0.43 -3.48 -18.21
N ARG A 79 -0.37 -4.80 -18.34
CA ARG A 79 0.24 -5.68 -17.34
C ARG A 79 1.73 -5.38 -17.15
N GLN A 80 2.48 -5.24 -18.25
CA GLN A 80 3.90 -4.89 -18.22
C GLN A 80 4.13 -3.53 -17.55
N ARG A 81 3.30 -2.53 -17.88
CA ARG A 81 3.36 -1.20 -17.25
C ARG A 81 3.08 -1.29 -15.75
N ALA A 82 2.08 -2.06 -15.34
CA ALA A 82 1.73 -2.22 -13.92
C ALA A 82 2.84 -2.92 -13.11
N TYR A 83 3.58 -3.86 -13.72
CA TYR A 83 4.81 -4.41 -13.12
C TYR A 83 5.90 -3.37 -12.94
N LEU A 84 6.12 -2.51 -13.94
CA LEU A 84 7.12 -1.44 -13.85
C LEU A 84 6.76 -0.43 -12.75
N ILE A 85 5.48 -0.09 -12.61
CA ILE A 85 4.97 0.78 -11.54
C ILE A 85 5.14 0.09 -10.17
N ARG A 86 4.80 -1.20 -10.06
CA ARG A 86 5.03 -1.96 -8.82
C ARG A 86 6.48 -1.86 -8.35
N ARG A 87 7.42 -2.03 -9.29
CA ARG A 87 8.86 -1.89 -9.02
C ARG A 87 9.25 -0.46 -8.61
N GLN A 88 8.60 0.58 -9.14
CA GLN A 88 8.86 1.96 -8.72
C GLN A 88 8.46 2.18 -7.26
N TRP A 89 7.32 1.65 -6.83
CA TRP A 89 6.92 1.70 -5.42
C TRP A 89 7.92 0.97 -4.52
N VAL A 90 8.37 -0.22 -4.91
CA VAL A 90 9.43 -0.95 -4.18
C VAL A 90 10.70 -0.11 -4.06
N LYS A 91 11.14 0.51 -5.15
CA LYS A 91 12.33 1.36 -5.15
C LYS A 91 12.17 2.57 -4.25
N LEU A 92 11.00 3.19 -4.24
CA LEU A 92 10.70 4.35 -3.38
C LEU A 92 10.77 3.97 -1.90
N ILE A 93 10.10 2.87 -1.51
CA ILE A 93 10.18 2.36 -0.13
C ILE A 93 11.62 1.99 0.21
N LYS A 94 12.35 1.35 -0.71
CA LYS A 94 13.76 1.01 -0.53
C LYS A 94 14.62 2.25 -0.24
N GLN A 95 14.41 3.36 -0.93
CA GLN A 95 15.14 4.61 -0.67
C GLN A 95 14.90 5.13 0.75
N ILE A 96 13.69 4.95 1.29
CA ILE A 96 13.38 5.28 2.68
C ILE A 96 14.10 4.31 3.62
N THR A 97 14.07 3.00 3.33
CA THR A 97 14.71 1.97 4.18
C THR A 97 16.22 2.03 4.21
N ASP A 98 16.84 2.52 3.12
CA ASP A 98 18.29 2.64 3.01
C ASP A 98 18.86 3.77 3.89
N ASN A 99 18.02 4.67 4.42
CA ASN A 99 18.47 5.65 5.40
C ASN A 99 18.86 4.95 6.71
N PRO A 100 20.11 5.11 7.19
CA PRO A 100 20.58 4.40 8.38
C PRO A 100 19.90 4.87 9.67
N ILE A 101 19.27 6.04 9.69
CA ILE A 101 18.69 6.66 10.89
C ILE A 101 17.21 6.24 11.03
N PRO A 102 16.85 5.37 12.00
CA PRO A 102 15.48 4.82 12.11
C PRO A 102 14.39 5.88 12.27
N ARG A 103 14.67 6.93 13.06
CA ARG A 103 13.73 8.04 13.27
C ARG A 103 13.45 8.81 11.97
N GLN A 104 14.44 8.96 11.11
CA GLN A 104 14.24 9.63 9.81
C GLN A 104 13.43 8.73 8.87
N ARG A 105 13.65 7.42 8.87
CA ARG A 105 12.80 6.47 8.13
C ARG A 105 11.33 6.60 8.53
N ALA A 106 11.08 6.59 9.84
CA ALA A 106 9.75 6.77 10.42
C ALA A 106 9.11 8.09 10.01
N GLN A 107 9.83 9.21 10.13
CA GLN A 107 9.31 10.52 9.75
C GLN A 107 8.99 10.60 8.25
N VAL A 108 9.89 10.10 7.41
CA VAL A 108 9.73 10.17 5.96
C VAL A 108 8.52 9.35 5.52
N ILE A 109 8.33 8.12 6.03
CA ILE A 109 7.18 7.30 5.61
C ILE A 109 5.85 7.90 6.04
N LEU A 110 5.77 8.48 7.24
CA LEU A 110 4.57 9.19 7.71
C LEU A 110 4.25 10.37 6.78
N ASN A 111 5.22 11.25 6.54
CA ASN A 111 5.04 12.41 5.66
C ASN A 111 4.65 12.00 4.24
N GLN A 112 5.23 10.92 3.72
CA GLN A 112 4.90 10.42 2.38
C GLN A 112 3.46 9.92 2.32
N PHE A 113 3.00 9.16 3.31
CA PHE A 113 1.61 8.70 3.34
C PHE A 113 0.61 9.84 3.48
N GLU A 114 0.88 10.84 4.32
CA GLU A 114 0.06 12.05 4.41
C GLU A 114 0.00 12.80 3.06
N HIS A 115 1.14 12.91 2.37
CA HIS A 115 1.18 13.53 1.05
C HIS A 115 0.40 12.74 -0.02
N TRP A 116 0.48 11.40 0.01
CA TRP A 116 -0.20 10.55 -0.97
C TRP A 116 -1.71 10.46 -0.72
N PHE A 117 -2.13 10.45 0.55
CA PHE A 117 -3.47 10.05 0.94
C PHE A 117 -4.27 11.04 1.75
N ASP A 118 -3.67 12.11 2.29
CA ASP A 118 -4.16 12.97 3.39
C ASP A 118 -3.91 12.42 4.81
N SER A 119 -3.94 13.32 5.79
CA SER A 119 -3.65 13.01 7.20
C SER A 119 -4.69 12.06 7.80
N GLU A 120 -5.98 12.26 7.52
CA GLU A 120 -7.05 11.41 8.05
C GLU A 120 -6.89 9.95 7.58
N THR A 121 -6.51 9.76 6.32
CA THR A 121 -6.27 8.43 5.76
C THR A 121 -4.97 7.83 6.27
N ALA A 122 -3.91 8.62 6.41
CA ALA A 122 -2.62 8.16 6.93
C ALA A 122 -2.70 7.75 8.41
N GLU A 123 -3.50 8.44 9.23
CA GLU A 123 -3.73 8.12 10.64
C GLU A 123 -4.38 6.76 10.86
N LYS A 124 -5.21 6.30 9.91
CA LYS A 124 -5.87 4.98 9.96
C LYS A 124 -4.91 3.80 9.85
N VAL A 125 -3.68 4.03 9.36
CA VAL A 125 -2.64 2.99 9.30
C VAL A 125 -1.94 2.90 10.65
N SER A 126 -1.82 1.68 11.21
CA SER A 126 -1.23 1.49 12.54
C SER A 126 0.29 1.65 12.56
N ASP A 127 0.83 1.88 13.75
CA ASP A 127 2.26 2.04 13.95
C ASP A 127 3.03 0.76 13.60
N GLU A 128 2.46 -0.41 13.87
CA GLU A 128 3.03 -1.73 13.54
C GLU A 128 3.17 -1.90 12.02
N VAL A 129 2.17 -1.42 11.28
CA VAL A 129 2.18 -1.51 9.82
C VAL A 129 3.25 -0.60 9.23
N PHE A 130 3.31 0.67 9.66
CA PHE A 130 4.38 1.58 9.23
C PHE A 130 5.77 1.04 9.60
N ALA A 131 5.92 0.54 10.82
CA ALA A 131 7.14 -0.08 11.30
C ALA A 131 7.59 -1.23 10.41
N SER A 132 6.65 -2.09 10.00
CA SER A 132 6.90 -3.23 9.10
C SER A 132 7.26 -2.81 7.67
N ILE A 133 6.80 -1.64 7.20
CA ILE A 133 7.16 -1.11 5.88
C ILE A 133 8.60 -0.60 5.86
N VAL A 134 9.03 0.09 6.93
CA VAL A 134 10.36 0.76 6.94
C VAL A 134 11.42 0.13 7.84
N GLY A 135 11.14 -1.04 8.40
CA GLY A 135 12.08 -1.80 9.23
C GLY A 135 12.52 -1.04 10.47
N VAL A 136 11.55 -0.59 11.28
CA VAL A 136 11.79 0.05 12.58
C VAL A 136 10.89 -0.56 13.65
N PHE A 137 11.08 -0.20 14.91
CA PHE A 137 10.14 -0.58 15.97
C PHE A 137 8.87 0.29 15.94
N PRO A 138 7.69 -0.25 16.28
CA PRO A 138 6.44 0.53 16.38
C PRO A 138 6.58 1.78 17.25
N GLU A 139 7.33 1.70 18.36
CA GLU A 139 7.58 2.85 19.24
C GLU A 139 8.37 3.97 18.56
N THR A 140 9.14 3.65 17.52
CA THR A 140 9.85 4.64 16.71
C THR A 140 8.87 5.42 15.83
N ILE A 141 7.86 4.75 15.27
CA ILE A 141 6.77 5.40 14.52
C ILE A 141 5.94 6.29 15.46
N LYS A 142 5.53 5.74 16.61
CA LYS A 142 4.75 6.47 17.61
C LYS A 142 5.41 7.78 18.03
N LYS A 143 6.71 7.73 18.37
CA LYS A 143 7.49 8.91 18.74
C LYS A 143 7.62 9.94 17.61
N ALA A 144 7.64 9.50 16.35
CA ALA A 144 7.66 10.41 15.21
C ALA A 144 6.30 11.10 15.03
N ARG A 145 5.19 10.38 15.15
CA ARG A 145 3.82 10.95 15.14
C ARG A 145 3.61 11.98 16.24
N ASP A 146 3.98 11.63 17.47
CA ASP A 146 3.85 12.52 18.64
C ASP A 146 4.64 13.82 18.49
N LEU A 147 5.76 13.80 17.74
CA LEU A 147 6.55 15.00 17.47
C LEU A 147 5.85 15.92 16.47
N VAL A 148 5.29 15.35 15.41
CA VAL A 148 4.54 16.10 14.38
C VAL A 148 3.34 16.79 15.00
N ASN A 149 2.57 16.08 15.84
CA ASN A 149 1.37 16.62 16.49
C ASN A 149 1.63 17.73 17.51
N ARG A 150 2.88 17.96 17.90
CA ARG A 150 3.29 19.02 18.85
C ARG A 150 3.79 20.29 18.16
N LEU A 151 3.93 20.27 16.83
CA LEU A 151 4.37 21.40 16.01
C LEU A 151 3.18 22.05 15.31
#